data_AF-A0A949YXQ9-F1
#
_entry.id   AF-A0A949YXQ9-F1
#
_cell.length_a   1.000
_cell.length_b   1.000
_cell.length_c   1.000
_cell.angle_alpha   90.00
_cell.angle_beta   90.00
_cell.angle_gamma   90.00
#
_symmetry.space_group_name_H-M   'P 1'
#
loop_
_entity.id
_entity.type
_entity.pdbx_description
1 polymer ?
#
loop_
_entity_poly.entity_id
_entity_poly.type
_entity_poly.pdbx_seq_one_letter_code
_entity_poly.pdbx_strand_id
1 'polypeptide(L)'
;MLRRLAVVVLLGSLSSCATASDPITWYALSPPPSHDYPEGNLDTQIITWERIDTFPTSAECLKALLIIHNRIHRPVQCVPSDDPQLAYPWLFVPRSGT
;
A
#
# COMPACT_ATOMS: atom_id res chain seq x y z
N MET A 1 -16.00 -32.77 53.97
CA MET A 1 -15.37 -31.50 53.58
C MET A 1 -14.42 -31.76 52.41
N LEU A 2 -14.79 -31.36 51.19
CA LEU A 2 -13.80 -31.03 50.16
C LEU A 2 -14.43 -29.95 49.27
N ARG A 3 -13.91 -28.75 49.44
CA ARG A 3 -14.39 -27.49 48.88
C ARG A 3 -13.44 -27.17 47.72
N ARG A 4 -14.00 -26.67 46.62
CA ARG A 4 -13.34 -25.94 45.53
C ARG A 4 -12.60 -26.81 44.51
N LEU A 5 -13.05 -26.75 43.26
CA LEU A 5 -12.29 -26.21 42.12
C LEU A 5 -13.01 -26.62 40.83
N ALA A 6 -13.84 -25.73 40.29
CA ALA A 6 -14.24 -25.73 38.89
C ALA A 6 -14.75 -24.32 38.52
N VAL A 7 -13.92 -23.32 38.78
CA VAL A 7 -13.94 -22.07 38.00
C VAL A 7 -12.79 -22.20 37.02
N VAL A 8 -12.92 -21.63 35.82
CA VAL A 8 -12.13 -21.90 34.60
C VAL A 8 -12.72 -23.13 33.92
N VAL A 9 -13.58 -23.02 32.91
CA VAL A 9 -13.24 -22.63 31.52
C VAL A 9 -14.54 -22.16 30.87
N LEU A 10 -14.68 -20.89 30.50
CA LEU A 10 -15.66 -20.42 29.51
C LEU A 10 -15.30 -19.00 29.00
N LEU A 11 -14.00 -18.71 28.94
CA LEU A 11 -13.41 -17.52 28.32
C LEU A 11 -12.48 -18.02 27.22
N GLY A 12 -13.02 -18.48 26.10
CA GLY A 12 -12.19 -19.13 25.08
C GLY A 12 -12.73 -19.14 23.67
N SER A 13 -13.73 -18.33 23.36
CA SER A 13 -14.33 -18.30 22.01
C SER A 13 -14.73 -16.89 21.58
N LEU A 14 -13.87 -15.92 21.85
CA LEU A 14 -13.67 -14.82 20.90
C LEU A 14 -12.49 -15.23 20.03
N SER A 15 -12.68 -16.28 19.24
CA SER A 15 -11.74 -16.65 18.20
C SER A 15 -11.59 -15.44 17.31
N SER A 16 -10.41 -14.84 17.34
CA SER A 16 -10.00 -13.73 16.50
C SER A 16 -10.55 -13.93 15.09
N CYS A 17 -11.53 -13.13 14.70
CA CYS A 17 -11.65 -12.74 13.31
C CYS A 17 -10.40 -11.90 13.03
N ALA A 18 -9.27 -12.58 12.81
CA ALA A 18 -8.19 -11.99 12.05
C ALA A 18 -8.78 -11.86 10.64
N THR A 19 -9.44 -10.74 10.38
CA THR A 19 -9.67 -10.27 9.02
C THR A 19 -8.30 -10.29 8.38
N ALA A 20 -8.09 -11.19 7.41
CA ALA A 20 -6.91 -11.15 6.59
C ALA A 20 -6.85 -9.71 6.05
N SER A 21 -5.84 -8.95 6.46
CA SER A 21 -5.67 -7.59 5.95
C SER A 21 -5.56 -7.70 4.43
N ASP A 22 -6.33 -6.90 3.71
CA ASP A 22 -6.22 -6.83 2.26
C ASP A 22 -4.75 -6.63 1.85
N PRO A 23 -4.29 -7.26 0.76
CA PRO A 23 -2.88 -7.19 0.38
C PRO A 23 -2.47 -5.75 0.11
N ILE A 24 -1.50 -5.25 0.87
CA ILE A 24 -0.94 -3.90 0.68
C ILE A 24 -0.16 -3.86 -0.63
N THR A 25 -0.54 -2.96 -1.52
CA THR A 25 0.17 -2.67 -2.76
C THR A 25 1.12 -1.48 -2.54
N TRP A 26 2.33 -1.55 -3.08
CA TRP A 26 3.33 -0.49 -2.95
C TRP A 26 3.53 0.25 -4.27
N TYR A 27 3.33 1.56 -4.28
CA TYR A 27 3.53 2.39 -5.46
C TYR A 27 4.87 3.13 -5.39
N ALA A 28 5.61 3.11 -6.50
CA ALA A 28 6.68 4.07 -6.72
C ALA A 28 6.06 5.33 -7.33
N LEU A 29 6.02 6.41 -6.55
CA LEU A 29 5.45 7.70 -6.95
C LEU A 29 6.54 8.74 -7.10
N SER A 30 6.37 9.66 -8.06
CA SER A 30 7.26 10.79 -8.31
C SER A 30 6.44 12.06 -8.41
N PRO A 31 6.83 13.17 -7.76
CA PRO A 31 6.22 14.46 -8.05
C PRO A 31 6.49 14.84 -9.52
N PRO A 32 5.51 15.43 -10.22
CA PRO A 32 5.71 15.90 -11.58
C PRO A 32 6.69 17.09 -11.59
N PRO A 33 7.56 17.20 -12.60
CA PRO A 33 8.35 18.38 -12.87
C PRO A 33 7.50 19.63 -12.99
N SER A 34 8.06 20.75 -12.55
CA SER A 34 7.48 22.08 -12.74
C SER A 34 8.59 23.07 -13.10
N HIS A 35 8.20 24.28 -13.49
CA HIS A 35 9.15 25.34 -13.77
C HIS A 35 10.08 25.63 -12.56
N ASP A 36 9.51 25.70 -11.36
CA ASP A 36 10.24 26.04 -10.14
C ASP A 36 10.97 24.84 -9.53
N TYR A 37 10.54 23.61 -9.89
CA TYR A 37 11.16 22.35 -9.48
C TYR A 37 11.30 21.42 -10.68
N PRO A 38 12.37 21.55 -11.48
CA PRO A 38 12.56 20.80 -12.73
C PRO A 38 12.64 19.29 -12.55
N GLU A 39 13.09 18.84 -11.39
CA GLU A 39 13.13 17.41 -11.04
C GLU A 39 11.85 16.96 -10.33
N GLY A 40 10.99 17.88 -9.91
CA GLY A 40 9.84 17.64 -9.03
C GLY A 40 10.18 17.85 -7.55
N ASN A 41 9.15 18.10 -6.74
CA ASN A 41 9.29 18.44 -5.32
C ASN A 41 8.54 17.46 -4.42
N LEU A 42 9.28 16.75 -3.56
CA LEU A 42 8.73 15.77 -2.60
C LEU A 42 7.87 16.41 -1.48
N ASP A 43 7.86 17.73 -1.36
CA ASP A 43 7.00 18.44 -0.40
C ASP A 43 5.59 18.71 -0.97
N THR A 44 5.35 18.41 -2.25
CA THR A 44 4.02 18.57 -2.86
C THR A 44 3.05 17.48 -2.42
N GLN A 45 1.75 17.75 -2.53
CA GLN A 45 0.73 16.78 -2.13
C GLN A 45 0.83 15.51 -2.97
N ILE A 46 0.87 14.36 -2.30
CA ILE A 46 1.01 13.05 -2.94
C ILE A 46 -0.06 12.73 -3.99
N ILE A 47 -1.25 13.34 -3.88
CA ILE A 47 -2.35 13.18 -4.85
C ILE A 47 -2.00 13.76 -6.23
N THR A 48 -1.03 14.68 -6.31
CA THR A 48 -0.57 15.24 -7.59
C THR A 48 0.62 14.46 -8.16
N TRP A 49 1.08 13.40 -7.50
CA TRP A 49 2.24 12.64 -7.93
C TRP A 49 1.88 11.62 -9.00
N GLU A 50 2.83 11.40 -9.90
CA GLU A 50 2.71 10.42 -10.96
C GLU A 50 3.06 9.03 -10.43
N ARG A 51 2.22 8.03 -10.73
CA ARG A 51 2.56 6.62 -10.49
C ARG A 51 3.53 6.13 -11.55
N ILE A 52 4.73 5.78 -11.11
CA ILE A 52 5.80 5.29 -11.98
C ILE A 52 5.78 3.76 -12.10
N ASP A 53 5.54 3.08 -10.98
CA ASP A 53 5.53 1.61 -10.94
C ASP A 53 4.72 1.08 -9.74
N THR A 54 4.51 -0.23 -9.68
CA THR A 54 3.75 -0.93 -8.64
C THR A 54 4.44 -2.22 -8.22
N PHE A 55 4.45 -2.50 -6.91
CA PHE A 55 5.13 -3.65 -6.31
C PHE A 55 4.23 -4.36 -5.30
N PRO A 56 4.35 -5.69 -5.17
CA PRO A 56 3.61 -6.46 -4.18
C PRO A 56 4.16 -6.30 -2.76
N THR A 57 5.41 -5.84 -2.59
CA THR A 57 6.05 -5.69 -1.27
C THR A 57 6.88 -4.41 -1.17
N SER A 58 7.06 -3.92 0.06
CA SER A 58 7.93 -2.77 0.35
C SER A 58 9.37 -3.02 -0.07
N ALA A 59 9.89 -4.22 0.18
CA ALA A 59 11.27 -4.59 -0.11
C ALA A 59 11.55 -4.56 -1.62
N GLU A 60 10.62 -5.02 -2.45
CA GLU A 60 10.75 -4.93 -3.91
C GLU A 60 10.71 -3.48 -4.39
N CYS A 61 9.79 -2.67 -3.86
CA CYS A 61 9.72 -1.24 -4.19
C CYS A 61 11.02 -0.52 -3.83
N LEU A 62 11.53 -0.72 -2.62
CA LEU A 62 12.77 -0.09 -2.14
C LEU A 62 13.99 -0.50 -2.97
N LYS A 63 14.09 -1.77 -3.37
CA LYS A 63 15.16 -2.25 -4.27
C LYS A 63 15.08 -1.58 -5.65
N ALA A 64 13.89 -1.29 -6.14
CA ALA A 64 13.68 -0.65 -7.44
C ALA A 64 13.92 0.87 -7.42
N LEU A 65 13.83 1.55 -6.27
CA LEU A 65 13.91 3.01 -6.19
C LEU A 65 15.13 3.61 -6.89
N LEU A 66 16.32 3.08 -6.65
CA LEU A 66 17.55 3.62 -7.27
C LEU A 66 17.52 3.44 -8.80
N ILE A 67 17.03 2.31 -9.28
CA ILE A 67 16.92 2.02 -10.71
C ILE A 67 15.90 2.98 -11.36
N ILE A 68 14.74 3.17 -10.71
CA ILE A 68 13.71 4.09 -11.19
C ILE A 68 14.22 5.52 -11.18
N HIS A 69 14.84 5.97 -10.09
CA HIS A 69 15.44 7.31 -9.98
C HIS A 69 16.43 7.57 -11.11
N ASN A 70 17.35 6.64 -11.36
CA ASN A 70 18.33 6.78 -12.45
C ASN A 70 17.68 6.73 -13.84
N ARG A 71 16.55 6.05 -14.00
CA ARG A 71 15.81 6.00 -15.27
C ARG A 71 15.09 7.32 -15.57
N ILE A 72 14.44 7.91 -14.57
CA ILE A 72 13.58 9.08 -14.77
C ILE A 72 14.25 10.41 -14.40
N HIS A 73 15.37 10.38 -13.68
CA HIS A 73 16.11 11.55 -13.16
C HIS A 73 15.22 12.49 -12.32
N ARG A 74 14.39 11.92 -11.45
CA ARG A 74 13.45 12.62 -10.55
C ARG A 74 13.42 11.92 -9.19
N PRO A 75 13.07 12.60 -8.09
CA PRO A 75 12.92 11.94 -6.81
C PRO A 75 11.72 10.98 -6.86
N VAL A 76 11.87 9.82 -6.22
CA VAL A 76 10.85 8.77 -6.20
C VAL A 76 10.71 8.23 -4.78
N GLN A 77 9.47 7.95 -4.36
CA GLN A 77 9.18 7.37 -3.07
C GLN A 77 8.27 6.15 -3.18
N CYS A 78 8.48 5.18 -2.31
CA CYS A 78 7.59 4.04 -2.11
C CYS A 78 6.47 4.40 -1.14
N VAL A 79 5.23 4.19 -1.56
CA VAL A 79 4.04 4.53 -0.80
C VAL A 79 3.10 3.32 -0.74
N PRO A 80 2.74 2.83 0.45
CA PRO A 80 1.79 1.74 0.58
C PRO A 80 0.36 2.21 0.35
N SER A 81 -0.47 1.33 -0.18
CA SER A 81 -1.93 1.49 -0.23
C SER A 81 -2.59 0.17 0.11
N ASP A 82 -3.62 0.25 0.93
CA ASP A 82 -4.53 -0.82 1.32
C ASP A 82 -5.85 -0.76 0.54
N ASP A 83 -5.97 0.09 -0.49
CA ASP A 83 -7.18 0.14 -1.31
C ASP A 83 -7.29 -1.14 -2.16
N PRO A 84 -8.27 -2.02 -1.88
CA PRO A 84 -8.41 -3.29 -2.59
C PRO A 84 -8.71 -3.11 -4.08
N GLN A 85 -9.24 -1.94 -4.49
CA GLN A 85 -9.48 -1.64 -5.91
C GLN A 85 -8.17 -1.51 -6.69
N LEU A 86 -7.10 -1.09 -6.02
CA LEU A 86 -5.82 -0.86 -6.65
C LEU A 86 -4.90 -2.10 -6.63
N ALA A 87 -5.24 -3.11 -5.82
CA ALA A 87 -4.60 -4.43 -5.84
C ALA A 87 -4.94 -5.23 -7.11
N TYR A 88 -6.11 -4.98 -7.71
CA TYR A 88 -6.59 -5.69 -8.89
C TYR A 88 -7.10 -4.72 -9.98
N PRO A 89 -6.20 -3.95 -10.63
CA PRO A 89 -6.61 -2.92 -11.59
C PRO A 89 -7.36 -3.46 -12.81
N TRP A 90 -7.27 -4.76 -13.11
CA TRP A 90 -7.97 -5.44 -14.21
C TRP A 90 -9.38 -5.94 -13.84
N LEU A 91 -9.75 -5.97 -12.55
CA LEU A 91 -11.11 -6.34 -12.11
C LEU A 91 -12.13 -5.23 -12.34
N PHE A 92 -11.68 -4.00 -12.57
CA PHE A 92 -12.52 -2.83 -12.78
C PHE A 92 -12.39 -2.32 -14.21
N VAL A 93 -12.87 -3.11 -15.18
CA VAL A 93 -13.29 -2.55 -16.47
C VAL A 93 -14.57 -1.77 -16.19
N PRO A 94 -14.64 -0.44 -16.41
CA PRO A 94 -15.91 0.26 -16.31
C PRO A 94 -16.88 -0.43 -17.26
N ARG A 95 -18.02 -0.87 -16.74
CA ARG A 95 -19.12 -1.37 -17.57
C ARG A 95 -19.41 -0.27 -18.58
N SER A 96 -19.02 -0.48 -19.83
CA SER A 96 -19.40 0.38 -20.94
C SER A 96 -20.92 0.38 -20.99
N GLY A 97 -21.51 1.42 -20.42
CA GLY A 97 -22.93 1.67 -20.49
C GLY A 97 -23.25 2.13 -21.90
N THR A 98 -23.83 1.23 -22.69
CA THR A 98 -24.66 1.53 -23.86
C THR A 98 -25.90 0.68 -23.76
#